data_AF-A0A928Q5E1-F1
#
_entry.id   AF-A0A928Q5E1-F1
#
_cell.length_a   1.000
_cell.length_b   1.000
_cell.length_c   1.000
_cell.angle_alpha   90.00
_cell.angle_beta   90.00
_cell.angle_gamma   90.00
#
_symmetry.space_group_name_H-M   'P 1'
#
loop_
_entity.id
_entity.type
_entity.pdbx_description
1 polymer ?
#
loop_
_entity_poly.entity_id
_entity_poly.type
_entity_poly.pdbx_seq_one_letter_code
_entity_poly.pdbx_strand_id
1 'polypeptide(L)'
;MLEIHQKTDFVGYEDKIARIDAEFPAVIESFSDGKVDGYCIFSIEGDEVCIYDTGYGNDIALCDGLVRSALFKASMMGIDKARFFTDDENIKKLRLCDENGVLGSIQDIMGGCANCHK
;
A
#
# COMPACT_ATOMS: atom_id res chain seq x y z
N MET A 1 18.22 4.21 7.66
CA MET A 1 17.73 4.31 6.26
C MET A 1 16.47 3.47 6.23
N LEU A 2 15.34 4.02 5.78
CA LEU A 2 14.10 3.27 5.68
C LEU A 2 14.16 2.40 4.43
N GLU A 3 13.87 1.11 4.58
CA GLU A 3 13.86 0.15 3.49
C GLU A 3 12.50 -0.55 3.44
N ILE A 4 11.95 -0.73 2.24
CA ILE A 4 10.68 -1.44 2.04
C ILE A 4 10.96 -2.70 1.24
N HIS A 5 10.55 -3.85 1.79
CA HIS A 5 10.77 -5.16 1.20
C HIS A 5 9.47 -5.94 1.13
N GLN A 6 9.27 -6.71 0.06
CA GLN A 6 8.17 -7.68 0.02
C GLN A 6 8.58 -8.98 0.72
N LYS A 7 7.72 -9.48 1.59
CA LYS A 7 7.90 -10.80 2.20
C LYS A 7 7.68 -11.93 1.19
N THR A 8 8.38 -13.04 1.41
CA THR A 8 8.20 -14.30 0.68
C THR A 8 7.29 -15.29 1.40
N ASP A 9 6.95 -15.01 2.66
CA ASP A 9 6.04 -15.79 3.50
C ASP A 9 5.13 -14.87 4.32
N PHE A 10 4.28 -15.47 5.14
CA PHE A 10 3.27 -14.78 5.95
C PHE A 10 3.53 -14.84 7.46
N VAL A 11 4.74 -15.20 7.87
CA VAL A 11 5.06 -15.34 9.30
C VAL A 11 4.85 -13.98 9.99
N GLY A 12 3.97 -13.95 11.00
CA GLY A 12 3.58 -12.76 11.75
C GLY A 12 2.34 -12.02 11.24
N TYR A 13 1.72 -12.49 10.15
CA TYR A 13 0.53 -11.89 9.53
C TYR A 13 -0.63 -12.88 9.34
N GLU A 14 -0.50 -14.11 9.84
CA GLU A 14 -1.43 -15.21 9.60
C GLU A 14 -2.87 -14.83 9.97
N ASP A 15 -3.06 -14.23 11.14
CA ASP A 15 -4.37 -13.80 11.64
C ASP A 15 -4.99 -12.67 10.80
N LYS A 16 -4.16 -11.82 10.20
CA LYS A 16 -4.60 -10.70 9.36
C LYS A 16 -5.02 -11.23 7.99
N ILE A 17 -4.19 -12.10 7.41
CA ILE A 17 -4.44 -12.72 6.10
C ILE A 17 -5.65 -13.64 6.15
N ALA A 18 -5.86 -14.39 7.24
CA ALA A 18 -7.03 -15.26 7.39
C ALA A 18 -8.38 -14.51 7.37
N ARG A 19 -8.38 -13.18 7.53
CA ARG A 19 -9.58 -12.33 7.49
C ARG A 19 -9.78 -11.65 6.14
N ILE A 20 -8.83 -11.79 5.23
CA ILE A 20 -8.85 -11.19 3.91
C ILE A 20 -9.36 -12.23 2.92
N ASP A 21 -10.40 -11.88 2.17
CA ASP A 21 -10.87 -12.66 1.04
C ASP A 21 -10.10 -12.23 -0.21
N ALA A 22 -8.92 -12.82 -0.41
CA ALA A 22 -8.05 -12.56 -1.55
C ALA A 22 -7.36 -13.86 -2.01
N GLU A 23 -7.24 -14.05 -3.33
CA GLU A 23 -6.64 -15.27 -3.88
C GLU A 23 -5.12 -15.35 -3.60
N PHE A 24 -4.42 -14.23 -3.77
CA PHE A 24 -2.97 -14.12 -3.61
C PHE A 24 -2.58 -12.87 -2.81
N PRO A 25 -2.76 -12.87 -1.48
CA PRO A 25 -2.32 -11.76 -0.65
C PRO A 25 -0.79 -11.65 -0.65
N ALA A 26 -0.29 -10.43 -0.56
CA ALA A 26 1.11 -10.09 -0.45
C ALA A 26 1.31 -9.09 0.69
N VAL A 27 2.49 -9.15 1.31
CA VAL A 27 2.87 -8.24 2.39
C VAL A 27 4.16 -7.54 2.00
N ILE A 28 4.17 -6.22 2.07
CA ILE A 28 5.39 -5.42 2.11
C ILE A 28 5.60 -4.92 3.53
N GLU A 29 6.87 -4.90 3.96
CA GLU A 29 7.31 -4.45 5.27
C GLU A 29 8.27 -3.29 5.12
N SER A 30 8.15 -2.32 6.02
CA SER A 30 9.18 -1.30 6.25
C SER A 30 10.13 -1.78 7.34
N PHE A 31 11.40 -1.48 7.17
CA PHE A 31 12.47 -1.79 8.10
C PHE A 31 13.24 -0.53 8.46
N SER A 32 13.45 -0.36 9.76
CA SER A 32 14.36 0.63 10.32
C SER A 32 15.20 -0.02 11.41
N ASP A 33 16.51 0.20 11.35
CA ASP A 33 17.50 -0.35 12.31
C ASP A 33 17.36 -1.87 12.55
N GLY A 34 17.10 -2.62 11.48
CA GLY A 34 16.98 -4.09 11.51
C GLY A 34 15.67 -4.61 12.11
N LYS A 35 14.67 -3.74 12.31
CA LYS A 35 13.36 -4.09 12.85
C LYS A 35 12.25 -3.68 11.89
N VAL A 36 11.21 -4.50 11.82
CA VAL A 36 9.97 -4.13 11.13
C VAL A 36 9.28 -3.03 11.92
N ASP A 37 9.02 -1.90 11.27
CA ASP A 37 8.32 -0.75 11.85
C ASP A 37 7.00 -0.41 11.13
N GLY A 38 6.71 -1.09 10.03
CA GLY A 38 5.39 -1.05 9.39
C GLY A 38 5.18 -2.09 8.30
N TYR A 39 3.95 -2.19 7.82
CA TYR A 39 3.55 -3.11 6.77
C TYR A 39 2.35 -2.62 5.95
N CYS A 40 2.19 -3.17 4.75
CA CYS A 40 0.98 -3.06 3.94
C CYS A 40 0.64 -4.44 3.35
N ILE A 41 -0.62 -4.87 3.55
CA ILE A 41 -1.17 -6.10 2.98
C ILE A 41 -2.05 -5.74 1.79
N PHE A 42 -1.77 -6.34 0.64
CA PHE A 42 -2.46 -6.07 -0.61
C PHE A 42 -2.56 -7.32 -1.48
N SER A 43 -3.38 -7.28 -2.53
CA SER A 43 -3.40 -8.27 -3.60
C SER A 43 -3.58 -7.58 -4.94
N ILE A 44 -3.41 -8.36 -6.02
CA ILE A 44 -3.74 -7.95 -7.37
C ILE A 44 -4.96 -8.74 -7.80
N GLU A 45 -6.05 -8.04 -8.15
CA GLU A 45 -7.32 -8.65 -8.53
C GLU A 45 -7.83 -8.02 -9.83
N GLY A 46 -7.77 -8.78 -10.93
CA GLY A 46 -8.13 -8.27 -12.24
C GLY A 46 -7.22 -7.12 -12.69
N ASP A 47 -7.81 -5.93 -12.88
CA ASP A 47 -7.12 -4.70 -13.29
C ASP A 47 -6.95 -3.69 -12.15
N GLU A 48 -7.10 -4.11 -10.89
CA GLU A 48 -6.96 -3.27 -9.70
C GLU A 48 -5.96 -3.88 -8.69
N VAL A 49 -5.25 -3.02 -7.95
CA VAL A 49 -4.56 -3.42 -6.70
C VAL A 49 -5.47 -3.16 -5.51
N CYS A 50 -5.65 -4.18 -4.66
CA CYS A 50 -6.54 -4.12 -3.51
C CYS A 50 -5.71 -3.98 -2.22
N ILE A 51 -5.89 -2.90 -1.48
CA ILE A 51 -5.20 -2.65 -0.20
C ILE A 51 -6.15 -3.02 0.95
N TYR A 52 -5.72 -3.92 1.84
CA TYR A 52 -6.58 -4.46 2.91
C TYR A 52 -6.23 -3.96 4.31
N ASP A 53 -4.94 -3.92 4.64
CA ASP A 53 -4.50 -3.52 5.98
C ASP A 53 -3.13 -2.85 5.91
N THR A 54 -2.92 -1.88 6.78
CA THR A 54 -1.67 -1.13 6.89
C THR A 54 -1.37 -0.91 8.37
N GLY A 55 -0.15 -1.23 8.79
CA GLY A 55 0.32 -0.94 10.13
C GLY A 55 1.55 -0.05 10.05
N TYR A 56 1.49 1.12 10.68
CA TYR A 56 2.58 2.12 10.61
C TYR A 56 2.66 2.95 11.91
N GLY A 57 2.03 2.47 12.98
CA GLY A 57 1.91 3.22 14.24
C GLY A 57 1.21 4.56 14.02
N ASN A 58 1.92 5.66 14.27
CA ASN A 58 1.42 7.03 14.07
C ASN A 58 2.21 7.80 12.98
N ASP A 59 3.04 7.10 12.21
CA ASP A 59 3.87 7.73 11.19
C ASP A 59 3.12 7.77 9.83
N ILE A 60 2.53 8.92 9.54
CA ILE A 60 1.77 9.16 8.31
C ILE A 60 2.70 9.10 7.08
N ALA A 61 3.97 9.48 7.20
CA ALA A 61 4.92 9.40 6.10
C ALA A 61 5.27 7.95 5.78
N LEU A 62 5.37 7.10 6.81
CA LEU A 62 5.51 5.66 6.65
C LEU A 62 4.27 5.04 6.00
N CYS A 63 3.06 5.45 6.41
CA CYS A 63 1.82 5.05 5.73
C CYS A 63 1.86 5.36 4.23
N ASP A 64 2.20 6.61 3.87
CA ASP A 64 2.29 7.05 2.47
C ASP A 64 3.32 6.21 1.69
N GLY A 65 4.51 6.00 2.26
CA GLY A 65 5.59 5.21 1.65
C GLY A 65 5.21 3.74 1.41
N LEU A 66 4.58 3.09 2.39
CA LEU A 66 4.11 1.71 2.28
C LEU A 66 3.05 1.57 1.19
N VAL A 67 1.98 2.38 1.24
CA VAL A 67 0.89 2.30 0.26
C VAL A 67 1.42 2.62 -1.14
N ARG A 68 2.22 3.68 -1.31
CA ARG A 68 2.81 4.02 -2.61
C ARG A 68 3.72 2.92 -3.14
N SER A 69 4.41 2.17 -2.30
CA SER A 69 5.23 1.04 -2.74
C SER A 69 4.39 -0.09 -3.33
N ALA A 70 3.25 -0.41 -2.70
CA ALA A 70 2.29 -1.37 -3.25
C ALA A 70 1.69 -0.88 -4.59
N LEU A 71 1.27 0.38 -4.65
CA LEU A 71 0.76 0.99 -5.88
C LEU A 71 1.81 1.02 -7.00
N PHE A 72 3.06 1.39 -6.68
CA PHE A 72 4.15 1.42 -7.65
C PHE A 72 4.44 0.02 -8.21
N LYS A 73 4.43 -1.00 -7.35
CA LYS A 73 4.57 -2.40 -7.78
C LYS A 73 3.46 -2.81 -8.75
N ALA A 74 2.21 -2.47 -8.45
CA ALA A 74 1.08 -2.72 -9.35
C ALA A 74 1.26 -1.99 -10.70
N SER A 75 1.71 -0.74 -10.66
CA SER A 75 2.04 0.03 -11.88
C SER A 75 3.11 -0.64 -12.74
N MET A 76 4.13 -1.25 -12.14
CA MET A 76 5.14 -2.04 -12.88
C MET A 76 4.55 -3.29 -13.55
N MET A 77 3.39 -3.77 -13.08
CA MET A 77 2.63 -4.88 -13.69
C MET A 77 1.61 -4.39 -14.73
N GLY A 78 1.57 -3.09 -15.02
CA GLY A 78 0.61 -2.48 -15.96
C GLY A 78 -0.77 -2.19 -15.37
N ILE A 79 -0.91 -2.26 -14.04
CA ILE A 79 -2.15 -1.95 -13.33
C ILE A 79 -2.16 -0.47 -12.95
N ASP A 80 -3.27 0.21 -13.19
CA ASP A 80 -3.38 1.65 -12.92
C ASP A 80 -4.52 2.00 -11.95
N LYS A 81 -5.28 1.04 -11.44
CA LYS A 81 -6.37 1.32 -10.50
C LYS A 81 -6.07 0.70 -9.15
N ALA A 82 -6.61 1.29 -8.10
CA ALA A 82 -6.57 0.70 -6.77
C ALA A 82 -7.90 0.80 -6.03
N ARG A 83 -8.12 -0.15 -5.13
CA ARG A 83 -9.26 -0.21 -4.22
C ARG A 83 -8.78 -0.43 -2.80
N PHE A 84 -9.37 0.30 -1.87
CA PHE A 84 -9.00 0.29 -0.46
C PHE A 84 -10.14 -0.31 0.35
N PHE A 85 -9.86 -1.40 1.03
CA PHE A 85 -10.78 -2.12 1.92
C PHE A 85 -10.49 -1.84 3.40
N THR A 86 -10.00 -0.64 3.70
CA THR A 86 -9.62 -0.19 5.03
C THR A 86 -10.29 1.13 5.35
N ASP A 87 -10.69 1.31 6.61
CA ASP A 87 -11.31 2.52 7.13
C ASP A 87 -10.27 3.57 7.60
N ASP A 88 -9.00 3.37 7.26
CA ASP A 88 -7.92 4.25 7.66
C ASP A 88 -8.07 5.68 7.08
N GLU A 89 -8.41 6.63 7.95
CA GLU A 89 -8.59 8.02 7.56
C GLU A 89 -7.31 8.68 7.01
N ASN A 90 -6.11 8.19 7.38
CA ASN A 90 -4.87 8.79 6.90
C ASN A 90 -4.68 8.54 5.40
N ILE A 91 -5.17 7.42 4.87
CA ILE A 91 -5.19 7.14 3.42
C ILE A 91 -6.01 8.21 2.68
N LYS A 92 -7.17 8.58 3.25
CA LYS A 92 -8.02 9.65 2.72
C LYS A 92 -7.36 11.03 2.87
N LYS A 93 -6.72 11.32 4.02
CA LYS A 93 -5.98 12.58 4.26
C LYS A 93 -4.81 12.76 3.29
N LEU A 94 -4.14 11.67 2.93
CA LEU A 94 -3.07 11.62 1.94
C LEU A 94 -3.57 11.68 0.50
N ARG A 95 -4.90 11.68 0.29
CA ARG A 95 -5.56 11.67 -1.03
C ARG A 95 -5.13 10.47 -1.88
N LEU A 96 -4.93 9.32 -1.25
CA LEU A 96 -4.57 8.07 -1.95
C LEU A 96 -5.78 7.35 -2.55
N CYS A 97 -6.99 7.75 -2.16
CA CYS A 97 -8.25 7.30 -2.71
C CYS A 97 -9.33 8.37 -2.56
N ASP A 98 -10.45 8.18 -3.24
CA ASP A 98 -11.68 8.96 -3.05
C ASP A 98 -12.45 8.53 -1.78
N GLU A 99 -13.64 9.11 -1.58
CA GLU A 99 -14.52 8.82 -0.46
C GLU A 99 -15.03 7.37 -0.42
N ASN A 100 -15.06 6.70 -1.58
CA ASN A 100 -15.49 5.32 -1.76
C ASN A 100 -14.33 4.32 -1.68
N GLY A 101 -13.11 4.79 -1.35
CA GLY A 101 -11.93 3.93 -1.29
C GLY A 101 -11.41 3.54 -2.67
N VAL A 102 -11.68 4.32 -3.71
CA VAL A 102 -11.24 4.03 -5.08
C VAL A 102 -10.18 5.02 -5.52
N LEU A 103 -9.16 4.51 -6.22
CA LEU A 103 -8.19 5.29 -6.96
C LEU A 103 -8.32 4.98 -8.45
N GLY A 104 -8.75 5.98 -9.22
CA GLY A 104 -8.98 5.83 -10.66
C GLY A 104 -7.71 5.75 -11.51
N SER A 105 -6.59 6.32 -11.05
CA SER A 105 -5.29 6.22 -11.70
C SER A 105 -4.15 6.31 -10.69
N ILE A 106 -3.27 5.30 -10.67
CA ILE A 106 -2.02 5.30 -9.89
C ILE A 106 -1.07 6.37 -10.44
N GLN A 107 -1.08 6.59 -11.76
CA GLN A 107 -0.27 7.65 -12.38
C GLN A 107 -0.61 9.05 -11.84
N ASP A 108 -1.85 9.33 -11.47
CA ASP A 108 -2.22 10.64 -10.92
C ASP A 108 -1.50 10.94 -9.61
N ILE A 109 -1.24 9.91 -8.80
CA ILE A 109 -0.55 10.09 -7.52
C ILE A 109 0.97 9.97 -7.67
N MET A 110 1.46 9.15 -8.62
CA MET A 110 2.90 8.94 -8.86
C MET A 110 3.52 10.03 -9.74
N GLY A 111 2.76 10.57 -10.69
CA GLY A 111 3.18 11.59 -11.65
C GLY A 111 3.29 13.00 -11.07
N GLY A 112 2.82 13.21 -9.84
CA GLY A 112 2.91 14.49 -9.12
C GLY A 112 4.33 15.02 -8.89
N CYS A 113 5.37 14.22 -9.12
CA CYS A 113 6.77 14.67 -8.99
C CYS A 113 7.27 15.48 -10.21
N ALA A 114 6.47 15.64 -11.28
CA ALA A 114 6.86 16.46 -12.43
C ALA A 114 6.87 17.98 -12.13
N ASN A 115 6.28 18.42 -11.01
CA ASN A 115 6.10 19.84 -10.67
C ASN A 115 6.75 20.29 -9.36
N CYS A 116 7.64 19.49 -8.74
CA CYS A 116 8.52 19.97 -7.66
C CYS A 116 9.65 20.91 -8.15
N HIS A 117 9.47 21.50 -9.35
CA HIS A 117 10.37 22.45 -10.00
C HIS A 117 9.79 23.88 -10.08
N LYS A 118 9.05 24.34 -9.06
CA LYS A 118 8.81 25.77 -8.84
C LYS A 118 8.85 26.14 -7.36
#